data_AF-A0A538NYI0-F1
#
_entry.id   AF-A0A538NYI0-F1
#
_cell.length_a   1.000
_cell.length_b   1.000
_cell.length_c   1.000
_cell.angle_alpha   90.00
_cell.angle_beta   90.00
_cell.angle_gamma   90.00
#
_symmetry.space_group_name_H-M   'P 1'
#
loop_
_entity.id
_entity.type
_entity.pdbx_description
1 polymer ?
#
loop_
_entity_poly.entity_id
_entity_poly.type
_entity_poly.pdbx_seq_one_letter_code
_entity_poly.pdbx_strand_id
1 'polypeptide(L)'
;MTFTSEKTNRRCTRLTAVVALLAVVTIGSSGSALAGLSGAIFTTRSGCVVVNGNIYDTKDDVYLDGGPHHGSSASLPDGSYFVQVTDPSGANVLGQSQTAVVTVSGGAFVDCYQLSSIVYSASSSFASLGYDDTPNNGGEYKVWVCVDGNYVHDTTKTDNFKVR
;
A
#
# COMPACT_ATOMS: atom_id res chain seq x y z
N MET A 1 -18.84 87.77 22.85
CA MET A 1 -17.60 87.41 22.13
C MET A 1 -16.97 86.21 22.82
N THR A 2 -16.48 85.28 22.02
CA THR A 2 -15.25 84.47 22.18
C THR A 2 -14.20 85.03 23.17
N PHE A 3 -13.35 84.25 23.87
CA PHE A 3 -13.16 82.79 24.05
C PHE A 3 -13.09 82.49 25.60
N THR A 4 -12.39 81.54 26.27
CA THR A 4 -11.37 80.50 25.97
C THR A 4 -11.27 79.48 27.13
N SER A 5 -10.57 78.34 26.93
CA SER A 5 -10.02 77.40 27.96
C SER A 5 -11.04 76.50 28.72
N GLU A 6 -10.97 75.17 28.86
CA GLU A 6 -9.93 74.10 28.91
C GLU A 6 -9.78 73.51 30.34
N LYS A 7 -9.72 72.17 30.40
CA LYS A 7 -8.79 71.34 31.23
C LYS A 7 -9.38 70.46 32.37
N THR A 8 -8.79 69.25 32.43
CA THR A 8 -8.69 68.35 33.60
C THR A 8 -9.86 67.40 33.91
N ASN A 9 -9.86 66.23 33.26
CA ASN A 9 -10.65 65.08 33.69
C ASN A 9 -9.78 64.12 34.54
N ARG A 10 -10.04 64.03 35.85
CA ARG A 10 -9.38 63.17 36.87
C ARG A 10 -10.35 62.98 38.05
N ARG A 11 -10.47 61.84 38.75
CA ARG A 11 -9.92 60.47 38.63
C ARG A 11 -10.73 59.54 39.57
N CYS A 12 -10.52 58.22 39.49
CA CYS A 12 -11.05 57.18 40.42
C CYS A 12 -12.57 56.91 40.27
N THR A 13 -13.09 55.68 40.50
CA THR A 13 -12.86 54.86 41.71
C THR A 13 -13.10 53.34 41.52
N ARG A 14 -12.10 52.54 41.97
CA ARG A 14 -12.13 51.12 42.42
C ARG A 14 -12.49 49.96 41.47
N LEU A 15 -11.46 49.12 41.26
CA LEU A 15 -11.42 47.66 41.49
C LEU A 15 -12.61 46.77 41.08
N THR A 16 -12.37 45.95 40.06
CA THR A 16 -12.56 44.49 40.14
C THR A 16 -11.44 43.80 39.35
N ALA A 17 -10.91 42.69 39.88
CA ALA A 17 -9.89 41.89 39.22
C ALA A 17 -10.40 40.46 39.02
N VAL A 18 -10.38 39.98 37.78
CA VAL A 18 -10.59 38.56 37.44
C VAL A 18 -9.55 38.19 36.38
N VAL A 19 -8.67 37.25 36.72
CA VAL A 19 -7.76 36.62 35.76
C VAL A 19 -8.45 35.39 35.20
N ALA A 20 -8.67 35.35 33.89
CA ALA A 20 -9.20 34.19 33.19
C ALA A 20 -8.18 33.74 32.13
N LEU A 21 -7.27 32.84 32.53
CA LEU A 21 -6.29 32.24 31.64
C LEU A 21 -6.98 31.23 30.72
N LEU A 22 -7.31 31.63 29.49
CA LEU A 22 -7.98 30.74 28.53
C LEU A 22 -6.98 29.73 27.95
N ALA A 23 -6.92 28.54 28.54
CA ALA A 23 -6.06 27.46 28.10
C ALA A 23 -6.50 26.93 26.72
N VAL A 24 -5.74 27.25 25.67
CA VAL A 24 -5.97 26.71 24.33
C VAL A 24 -5.53 25.25 24.30
N VAL A 25 -6.48 24.35 24.52
CA VAL A 25 -6.28 22.90 24.30
C VAL A 25 -6.22 22.65 22.79
N THR A 26 -5.04 22.75 22.21
CA THR A 26 -4.77 22.21 20.88
C THR A 26 -4.89 20.69 20.94
N ILE A 27 -6.04 20.16 20.50
CA ILE A 27 -6.19 18.72 20.25
C ILE A 27 -5.26 18.40 19.07
N GLY A 28 -4.07 17.90 19.40
CA GLY A 28 -3.13 17.41 18.41
C GLY A 28 -3.69 16.15 17.78
N SER A 29 -4.40 16.32 16.66
CA SER A 29 -4.83 15.21 15.82
C SER A 29 -3.61 14.54 15.19
N SER A 30 -2.99 13.62 15.94
CA SER A 30 -1.97 12.69 15.44
C SER A 30 -2.61 11.74 14.44
N GLY A 31 -2.92 12.25 13.25
CA GLY A 31 -3.29 11.43 12.12
C GLY A 31 -2.10 10.56 11.76
N SER A 32 -2.20 9.27 12.07
CA SER A 32 -1.23 8.27 11.64
C SER A 32 -1.25 8.20 10.12
N ALA A 33 -0.39 8.99 9.48
CA ALA A 33 -0.09 8.81 8.06
C ALA A 33 0.47 7.39 7.92
N LEU A 34 -0.31 6.50 7.30
CA LEU A 34 0.18 5.20 6.88
C LEU A 34 1.30 5.47 5.87
N ALA A 35 2.55 5.25 6.28
CA ALA A 35 3.67 5.29 5.36
C ALA A 35 3.43 4.18 4.34
N GLY A 36 3.20 4.55 3.09
CA GLY A 36 2.88 3.61 2.03
C GLY A 36 3.96 2.53 1.93
N LEU A 37 3.55 1.29 1.65
CA LEU A 37 4.41 0.12 1.62
C LEU A 37 5.69 0.42 0.83
N SER A 38 6.87 0.11 1.37
CA SER A 38 8.14 0.37 0.69
C SER A 38 8.46 -0.70 -0.34
N GLY A 39 9.47 -0.45 -1.18
CA GLY A 39 9.98 -1.43 -2.14
C GLY A 39 9.13 -1.64 -3.39
N ALA A 40 9.34 -2.78 -4.04
CA ALA A 40 8.72 -3.25 -5.27
C ALA A 40 8.52 -4.78 -5.23
N ILE A 41 7.87 -5.32 -6.26
CA ILE A 41 7.76 -6.75 -6.54
C ILE A 41 7.97 -6.97 -8.04
N PHE A 42 8.37 -8.17 -8.43
CA PHE A 42 8.60 -8.52 -9.83
C PHE A 42 8.12 -9.94 -10.11
N THR A 43 7.55 -10.17 -11.29
CA THR A 43 7.44 -11.52 -11.81
C THR A 43 8.77 -12.00 -12.37
N THR A 44 9.04 -13.30 -12.19
CA THR A 44 10.21 -14.02 -12.67
C THR A 44 9.80 -15.41 -13.16
N ARG A 45 10.72 -16.12 -13.82
CA ARG A 45 10.61 -17.57 -14.05
C ARG A 45 11.08 -18.37 -12.82
N SER A 46 10.88 -19.68 -12.87
CA SER A 46 11.30 -20.64 -11.84
C SER A 46 12.78 -20.48 -11.45
N GLY A 47 13.06 -20.62 -10.16
CA GLY A 47 14.39 -20.35 -9.57
C GLY A 47 14.69 -18.87 -9.30
N CYS A 48 13.79 -17.95 -9.65
CA CYS A 48 13.81 -16.52 -9.29
C CYS A 48 15.03 -15.69 -9.72
N VAL A 49 15.85 -16.21 -10.64
CA VAL A 49 17.07 -15.51 -11.13
C VAL A 49 16.82 -14.44 -12.20
N VAL A 50 15.58 -14.21 -12.64
CA VAL A 50 15.24 -13.27 -13.74
C VAL A 50 14.33 -12.16 -13.23
N VAL A 51 14.93 -11.07 -12.73
CA VAL A 51 14.18 -9.84 -12.42
C VAL A 51 13.55 -9.28 -13.70
N ASN A 52 12.26 -8.95 -13.64
CA ASN A 52 11.48 -8.41 -14.77
C ASN A 52 11.41 -9.39 -15.97
N GLY A 53 10.96 -10.61 -15.72
CA GLY A 53 10.74 -11.60 -16.78
C GLY A 53 9.55 -11.24 -17.67
N ASN A 54 8.45 -10.82 -17.04
CA ASN A 54 7.20 -10.19 -17.51
C ASN A 54 6.51 -10.75 -18.78
N ILE A 55 7.04 -11.76 -19.46
CA ILE A 55 6.45 -12.49 -20.58
C ILE A 55 6.73 -14.00 -20.41
N TYR A 56 5.66 -14.78 -20.34
CA TYR A 56 5.65 -16.18 -19.96
C TYR A 56 4.85 -17.02 -20.95
N ASP A 57 5.27 -18.26 -21.18
CA ASP A 57 4.66 -19.17 -22.14
C ASP A 57 3.37 -19.80 -21.55
N THR A 58 3.37 -20.08 -20.23
CA THR A 58 2.21 -20.55 -19.48
C THR A 58 2.02 -19.78 -18.17
N LYS A 59 0.89 -20.01 -17.46
CA LYS A 59 0.65 -19.47 -16.11
C LYS A 59 1.55 -20.11 -15.05
N ASP A 60 1.99 -21.34 -15.28
CA ASP A 60 2.84 -22.08 -14.35
C ASP A 60 4.32 -21.67 -14.43
N ASP A 61 4.71 -20.95 -15.49
CA ASP A 61 6.01 -20.28 -15.60
C ASP A 61 6.12 -19.00 -14.76
N VAL A 62 5.01 -18.48 -14.20
CA VAL A 62 4.97 -17.20 -13.49
C VAL A 62 5.25 -17.38 -11.99
N TYR A 63 6.43 -16.95 -11.58
CA TYR A 63 6.88 -16.89 -10.20
C TYR A 63 6.96 -15.43 -9.73
N LEU A 64 6.94 -15.23 -8.41
CA LEU A 64 6.95 -13.92 -7.77
C LEU A 64 8.18 -13.75 -6.88
N ASP A 65 8.85 -12.61 -7.05
CA ASP A 65 10.07 -12.21 -6.35
C ASP A 65 9.96 -10.77 -5.78
N GLY A 66 10.74 -10.49 -4.74
CA GLY A 66 10.88 -9.16 -4.12
C GLY A 66 11.86 -8.24 -4.84
N GLY A 67 12.45 -8.68 -5.95
CA GLY A 67 13.42 -7.93 -6.73
C GLY A 67 14.87 -8.27 -6.37
N PRO A 68 15.84 -7.41 -6.77
CA PRO A 68 17.26 -7.67 -6.59
C PRO A 68 17.61 -8.08 -5.16
N HIS A 69 18.02 -9.34 -4.97
CA HIS A 69 18.08 -10.10 -3.70
C HIS A 69 19.14 -9.60 -2.68
N HIS A 70 19.47 -8.30 -2.67
CA HIS A 70 20.68 -7.74 -2.05
C HIS A 70 20.37 -6.48 -1.23
N GLY A 71 19.41 -6.57 -0.31
CA GLY A 71 19.18 -5.58 0.76
C GLY A 71 19.00 -4.14 0.29
N SER A 72 18.40 -3.94 -0.88
CA SER A 72 18.32 -2.64 -1.56
C SER A 72 17.10 -1.84 -1.11
N SER A 73 17.05 -0.54 -1.43
CA SER A 73 15.87 0.30 -1.18
C SER A 73 14.61 -0.13 -1.94
N ALA A 74 14.70 -1.14 -2.82
CA ALA A 74 13.58 -1.78 -3.51
C ALA A 74 12.98 -2.97 -2.74
N SER A 75 13.56 -3.41 -1.62
CA SER A 75 13.02 -4.48 -0.78
C SER A 75 11.68 -4.13 -0.13
N LEU A 76 10.78 -5.10 -0.04
CA LEU A 76 9.65 -5.05 0.89
C LEU A 76 10.17 -5.10 2.36
N PRO A 77 9.44 -4.55 3.34
CA PRO A 77 9.67 -4.82 4.76
C PRO A 77 9.51 -6.31 5.11
N ASP A 78 10.20 -6.76 6.15
CA ASP A 78 9.99 -8.09 6.74
C ASP A 78 8.54 -8.26 7.22
N GLY A 79 7.94 -9.42 6.94
CA GLY A 79 6.53 -9.71 7.24
C GLY A 79 5.94 -10.81 6.35
N SER A 80 4.63 -11.02 6.44
CA SER A 80 3.90 -11.96 5.58
C SER A 80 2.76 -11.25 4.86
N TYR A 81 2.56 -11.59 3.58
CA TYR A 81 1.75 -10.82 2.64
C TYR A 81 0.73 -11.69 1.89
N PHE A 82 -0.44 -11.12 1.63
CA PHE A 82 -1.48 -11.65 0.75
C PHE A 82 -1.14 -11.36 -0.72
N VAL A 83 -1.62 -12.20 -1.64
CA VAL A 83 -1.37 -12.09 -3.09
C VAL A 83 -2.68 -12.15 -3.88
N GLN A 84 -2.83 -11.27 -4.86
CA GLN A 84 -3.96 -11.28 -5.80
C GLN A 84 -3.47 -11.11 -7.24
N VAL A 85 -4.15 -11.75 -8.19
CA VAL A 85 -3.97 -11.56 -9.63
C VAL A 85 -5.24 -10.94 -10.20
N THR A 86 -5.09 -9.86 -10.94
CA THR A 86 -6.18 -9.15 -11.63
C THR A 86 -5.91 -9.00 -13.12
N ASP A 87 -6.90 -8.50 -13.85
CA ASP A 87 -6.66 -7.85 -15.14
C ASP A 87 -5.75 -6.60 -14.99
N PRO A 88 -5.25 -6.01 -16.09
CA PRO A 88 -4.32 -4.87 -16.03
C PRO A 88 -4.95 -3.60 -15.41
N SER A 89 -6.28 -3.48 -15.42
CA SER A 89 -6.97 -2.37 -14.77
C SER A 89 -6.91 -2.49 -13.24
N GLY A 90 -7.07 -3.71 -12.71
CA GLY A 90 -7.29 -3.96 -11.27
C GLY A 90 -8.77 -4.10 -10.89
N ALA A 91 -9.68 -3.99 -11.85
CA ALA A 91 -11.12 -4.09 -11.60
C ALA A 91 -11.64 -5.54 -11.59
N ASN A 92 -10.96 -6.46 -12.28
CA ASN A 92 -11.39 -7.86 -12.38
C ASN A 92 -10.40 -8.76 -11.62
N VAL A 93 -10.82 -9.31 -10.48
CA VAL A 93 -10.05 -10.32 -9.74
C VAL A 93 -10.11 -11.66 -10.48
N LEU A 94 -8.95 -12.23 -10.79
CA LEU A 94 -8.79 -13.50 -11.50
C LEU A 94 -8.35 -14.62 -10.54
N GLY A 95 -7.69 -14.27 -9.44
CA GLY A 95 -7.45 -15.17 -8.32
C GLY A 95 -6.81 -14.46 -7.11
N GLN A 96 -6.91 -15.03 -5.92
CA GLN A 96 -6.26 -14.48 -4.71
C GLN A 96 -5.91 -15.55 -3.67
N SER A 97 -4.98 -15.24 -2.78
CA SER A 97 -4.66 -16.06 -1.61
C SER A 97 -5.70 -15.89 -0.51
N GLN A 98 -6.01 -16.98 0.21
CA GLN A 98 -6.97 -16.95 1.33
C GLN A 98 -6.34 -16.45 2.65
N THR A 99 -5.01 -16.48 2.73
CA THR A 99 -4.19 -15.99 3.85
C THR A 99 -3.05 -15.14 3.31
N ALA A 100 -2.23 -14.58 4.20
CA ALA A 100 -0.85 -14.27 3.85
C ALA A 100 -0.14 -15.58 3.44
N VAL A 101 0.58 -15.56 2.32
CA VAL A 101 1.24 -16.73 1.69
C VAL A 101 2.68 -16.45 1.27
N VAL A 102 3.02 -15.19 0.98
CA VAL A 102 4.39 -14.73 0.73
C VAL A 102 5.00 -14.31 2.07
N THR A 103 6.25 -14.69 2.34
CA THR A 103 7.00 -14.20 3.52
C THR A 103 8.30 -13.52 3.10
N VAL A 104 8.60 -12.40 3.75
CA VAL A 104 9.80 -11.58 3.56
C VAL A 104 10.62 -11.60 4.85
N SER A 105 11.90 -11.90 4.75
CA SER A 105 12.84 -11.83 5.88
C SER A 105 14.22 -11.34 5.41
N GLY A 106 14.83 -10.45 6.19
CA GLY A 106 16.07 -9.76 5.80
C GLY A 106 15.93 -8.88 4.56
N GLY A 107 14.70 -8.41 4.24
CA GLY A 107 14.39 -7.67 3.02
C GLY A 107 14.39 -8.52 1.73
N ALA A 108 14.33 -9.85 1.83
CA ALA A 108 14.23 -10.76 0.69
C ALA A 108 13.03 -11.71 0.85
N PHE A 109 12.47 -12.18 -0.27
CA PHE A 109 11.46 -13.24 -0.26
C PHE A 109 12.14 -14.55 0.17
N VAL A 110 11.52 -15.31 1.08
CA VAL A 110 12.15 -16.52 1.64
C VAL A 110 12.07 -17.74 0.72
N ASP A 111 11.11 -17.75 -0.21
CA ASP A 111 10.91 -18.77 -1.24
C ASP A 111 10.63 -18.12 -2.61
N CYS A 112 10.77 -18.92 -3.68
CA CYS A 112 10.38 -18.53 -5.03
C CYS A 112 8.93 -18.97 -5.30
N TYR A 113 7.96 -18.07 -5.14
CA TYR A 113 6.54 -18.43 -5.12
C TYR A 113 5.92 -18.50 -6.53
N GLN A 114 5.52 -19.69 -6.97
CA GLN A 114 4.74 -19.88 -8.21
C GLN A 114 3.32 -19.35 -8.01
N LEU A 115 2.86 -18.40 -8.83
CA LEU A 115 1.56 -17.74 -8.62
C LEU A 115 0.39 -18.74 -8.66
N SER A 116 0.35 -19.62 -9.65
CA SER A 116 -0.71 -20.63 -9.79
C SER A 116 -0.83 -21.60 -8.60
N SER A 117 0.23 -21.77 -7.80
CA SER A 117 0.23 -22.61 -6.61
C SER A 117 -0.05 -21.87 -5.29
N ILE A 118 -0.16 -20.53 -5.28
CA ILE A 118 -0.42 -19.74 -4.05
C ILE A 118 -1.71 -18.91 -4.06
N VAL A 119 -2.36 -18.75 -5.22
CA VAL A 119 -3.69 -18.12 -5.34
C VAL A 119 -4.74 -19.13 -5.77
N TYR A 120 -6.00 -18.83 -5.45
CA TYR A 120 -7.19 -19.59 -5.83
C TYR A 120 -8.01 -18.79 -6.84
N SER A 121 -8.67 -19.44 -7.81
CA SER A 121 -9.28 -18.73 -8.95
C SER A 121 -10.65 -18.14 -8.60
N ALA A 122 -11.02 -17.01 -9.21
CA ALA A 122 -12.32 -16.38 -8.94
C ALA A 122 -13.49 -17.22 -9.52
N SER A 123 -13.31 -17.84 -10.69
CA SER A 123 -14.29 -18.73 -11.33
C SER A 123 -14.61 -19.98 -10.52
N SER A 124 -13.67 -20.47 -9.70
CA SER A 124 -13.89 -21.57 -8.76
C SER A 124 -14.51 -21.14 -7.44
N SER A 125 -14.95 -19.88 -7.32
CA SER A 125 -15.34 -19.26 -6.04
C SER A 125 -14.22 -19.34 -4.99
N PHE A 126 -12.96 -19.22 -5.44
CA PHE A 126 -11.73 -19.37 -4.64
C PHE A 126 -11.53 -20.77 -4.01
N ALA A 127 -12.15 -21.81 -4.57
CA ALA A 127 -12.04 -23.19 -4.08
C ALA A 127 -10.91 -24.02 -4.74
N SER A 128 -10.44 -23.63 -5.93
CA SER A 128 -9.37 -24.32 -6.67
C SER A 128 -8.15 -23.42 -6.84
N LEU A 129 -6.94 -23.98 -6.73
CA LEU A 129 -5.69 -23.28 -7.03
C LEU A 129 -5.62 -22.83 -8.50
N GLY A 130 -4.88 -21.76 -8.75
CA GLY A 130 -4.73 -21.11 -10.04
C GLY A 130 -5.42 -19.75 -10.10
N TYR A 131 -5.34 -19.11 -11.26
CA TYR A 131 -6.05 -17.85 -11.55
C TYR A 131 -6.66 -17.89 -12.96
N ASP A 132 -7.77 -17.18 -13.14
CA ASP A 132 -8.54 -17.17 -14.37
C ASP A 132 -7.81 -16.49 -15.54
N ASP A 133 -8.33 -16.65 -16.76
CA ASP A 133 -7.78 -15.96 -17.92
C ASP A 133 -8.15 -14.47 -17.89
N THR A 134 -7.17 -13.62 -18.21
CA THR A 134 -7.40 -12.18 -18.30
C THR A 134 -8.34 -11.85 -19.46
N PRO A 135 -9.33 -10.94 -19.29
CA PRO A 135 -10.14 -10.43 -20.40
C PRO A 135 -9.34 -9.52 -21.34
N ASN A 136 -8.05 -9.27 -21.07
CA ASN A 136 -7.16 -8.52 -21.93
C ASN A 136 -6.62 -9.40 -23.08
N ASN A 137 -7.06 -9.16 -24.31
CA ASN A 137 -6.60 -9.86 -25.53
C ASN A 137 -5.07 -9.81 -25.79
N GLY A 138 -4.32 -8.95 -25.10
CA GLY A 138 -2.86 -8.91 -25.12
C GLY A 138 -2.18 -9.86 -24.13
N GLY A 139 -2.94 -10.75 -23.50
CA GLY A 139 -2.48 -11.72 -22.50
C GLY A 139 -1.97 -11.09 -21.20
N GLU A 140 -2.33 -9.83 -20.90
CA GLU A 140 -1.76 -9.06 -19.80
C GLU A 140 -2.55 -9.19 -18.49
N TYR A 141 -1.81 -9.32 -17.39
CA TYR A 141 -2.25 -9.50 -16.02
C TYR A 141 -1.54 -8.50 -15.12
N LYS A 142 -2.06 -8.32 -13.90
CA LYS A 142 -1.36 -7.62 -12.81
C LYS A 142 -1.36 -8.48 -11.56
N VAL A 143 -0.18 -8.67 -10.96
CA VAL A 143 -0.05 -9.26 -9.62
C VAL A 143 -0.01 -8.15 -8.58
N TRP A 144 -0.60 -8.39 -7.41
CA TRP A 144 -0.61 -7.52 -6.24
C TRP A 144 -0.06 -8.27 -5.03
N VAL A 145 0.70 -7.59 -4.19
CA VAL A 145 1.15 -8.05 -2.87
C VAL A 145 0.69 -7.04 -1.82
N CYS A 146 0.07 -7.51 -0.73
CA CYS A 146 -0.62 -6.66 0.24
C CYS A 146 -0.40 -7.11 1.69
N VAL A 147 -0.32 -6.16 2.64
CA VAL A 147 -0.17 -6.49 4.07
C VAL A 147 -1.45 -6.94 4.78
N ASP A 148 -2.63 -6.51 4.31
CA ASP A 148 -3.90 -6.68 5.05
C ASP A 148 -5.00 -7.42 4.27
N GLY A 149 -4.75 -7.76 3.00
CA GLY A 149 -5.72 -8.45 2.13
C GLY A 149 -6.87 -7.57 1.64
N ASN A 150 -6.88 -6.27 1.96
CA ASN A 150 -7.88 -5.32 1.44
C ASN A 150 -7.46 -4.69 0.09
N TYR A 151 -6.21 -4.91 -0.34
CA TYR A 151 -5.62 -4.45 -1.60
C TYR A 151 -5.75 -2.93 -1.84
N VAL A 152 -5.65 -2.13 -0.77
CA VAL A 152 -5.64 -0.67 -0.83
C VAL A 152 -4.33 -0.17 -1.43
N HIS A 153 -4.36 0.93 -2.19
CA HIS A 153 -3.21 1.42 -2.95
C HIS A 153 -1.95 1.65 -2.10
N ASP A 154 -2.09 2.28 -0.93
CA ASP A 154 -0.95 2.57 -0.05
C ASP A 154 -0.44 1.32 0.71
N THR A 155 -1.23 0.24 0.76
CA THR A 155 -0.88 -1.03 1.42
C THR A 155 -0.43 -2.11 0.43
N THR A 156 -0.19 -1.76 -0.84
CA THR A 156 0.11 -2.71 -1.92
C THR A 156 1.39 -2.42 -2.73
N LYS A 157 1.88 -3.46 -3.40
CA LYS A 157 2.79 -3.39 -4.56
C LYS A 157 2.24 -4.20 -5.72
N THR A 158 2.64 -3.83 -6.93
CA THR A 158 2.13 -4.44 -8.17
C THR A 158 3.22 -4.63 -9.23
N ASP A 159 3.10 -5.69 -10.02
CA ASP A 159 3.82 -5.88 -11.29
C ASP A 159 2.83 -6.30 -12.40
N ASN A 160 3.11 -5.91 -13.66
CA ASN A 160 2.30 -6.24 -14.83
C ASN A 160 3.03 -7.27 -15.70
N PHE A 161 2.42 -8.44 -15.92
CA PHE A 161 3.01 -9.54 -16.68
C PHE A 161 2.11 -10.04 -17.81
N LYS A 162 2.67 -10.81 -18.75
CA LYS A 162 1.94 -11.40 -19.88
C LYS A 162 2.11 -12.91 -19.96
N VAL A 163 1.03 -13.62 -20.30
CA VAL A 163 1.06 -15.04 -20.69
C VAL A 163 0.56 -15.15 -22.13
N ARG A 164 1.43 -15.50 -23.10
CA ARG A 164 1.13 -15.46 -24.54
C ARG A 164 2.24 -16.07 -25.42
#